data_AF-A0A8K0AEY7-F1
#
_entry.id   AF-A0A8K0AEY7-F1
#
_cell.length_a   1.000
_cell.length_b   1.000
_cell.length_c   1.000
_cell.angle_alpha   90.00
_cell.angle_beta   90.00
_cell.angle_gamma   90.00
#
_symmetry.space_group_name_H-M   'P 1'
#
loop_
_entity.id
_entity.type
_entity.pdbx_description
1 polymer ?
#
loop_
_entity_poly.entity_id
_entity_poly.type
_entity_poly.pdbx_seq_one_letter_code
_entity_poly.pdbx_strand_id
1 'polypeptide(L)'
;MKFYHSVFLLLLVSALLLESDSRLHRRTVEGKVIVASYIQSKPDAPNVIRTWVREPKLVKSCNDIKLYGQMNTKGEATIAKDGFFMINVYGNVTYTPVYCDMESDPKAGWTLLVTSRSMAGWNKDNILSHNEGTPTLNADYSILGKADQIKMGTSANVVQYRLEAGSPGHWGGVWEAPVDYSFTHNMNDQTNVTLVAKFGDWDYGPRSIGQRMPWIVEDPTLPAVLTTAERPDQDWYGTIVGSDLGLPAFQGTNAPWIQNLTEAPGAIWYWMRELGECT
;
A
#
# COMPACT_ATOMS: atom_id res chain seq x y z
N MET A 1 39.79 0.46 58.88
CA MET A 1 39.91 -0.68 57.96
C MET A 1 39.02 -0.36 56.76
N LYS A 2 39.63 -0.11 55.57
CA LYS A 2 39.19 -0.42 54.19
C LYS A 2 37.68 -0.78 53.96
N PHE A 3 36.89 -0.35 52.96
CA PHE A 3 37.01 0.39 51.68
C PHE A 3 35.56 0.77 51.19
N TYR A 4 35.47 1.80 50.32
CA TYR A 4 34.48 2.18 49.27
C TYR A 4 33.43 1.13 48.76
N HIS A 5 32.26 1.42 48.12
CA HIS A 5 31.87 2.43 47.10
C HIS A 5 30.31 2.42 46.88
N SER A 6 29.70 3.58 46.54
CA SER A 6 28.69 3.90 45.48
C SER A 6 27.50 2.97 45.13
N VAL A 7 26.28 3.34 44.67
CA VAL A 7 25.56 4.55 44.18
C VAL A 7 24.07 4.16 44.03
N PHE A 8 23.08 5.02 44.31
CA PHE A 8 21.78 5.09 43.59
C PHE A 8 20.96 6.33 44.02
N LEU A 9 20.74 7.27 43.11
CA LEU A 9 19.84 8.44 43.19
C LEU A 9 19.75 8.94 41.73
N LEU A 10 18.63 9.31 41.08
CA LEU A 10 17.34 9.85 41.51
C LEU A 10 16.35 9.67 40.33
N LEU A 11 15.11 9.29 40.62
CA LEU A 11 13.93 9.52 39.78
C LEU A 11 13.16 10.68 40.43
N LEU A 12 12.84 11.74 39.67
CA LEU A 12 11.60 12.53 39.76
C LEU A 12 11.73 13.78 38.87
N VAL A 13 11.00 13.77 37.75
CA VAL A 13 10.77 14.93 36.89
C VAL A 13 9.57 15.69 37.46
N SER A 14 9.81 16.89 37.98
CA SER A 14 8.76 17.84 38.35
C SER A 14 8.36 18.65 37.13
N ALA A 15 7.09 18.54 36.75
CA ALA A 15 6.43 19.40 35.78
C ALA A 15 6.25 20.81 36.38
N LEU A 16 6.78 21.83 35.72
CA LEU A 16 6.50 23.23 36.02
C LEU A 16 5.87 23.88 34.79
N LEU A 17 4.63 24.33 35.01
CA LEU A 17 3.83 25.18 34.14
C LEU A 17 4.59 26.49 33.87
N LEU A 18 4.73 26.84 32.60
CA LEU A 18 5.07 28.19 32.15
C LEU A 18 4.02 28.60 31.12
N GLU A 19 3.13 29.49 31.55
CA GLU A 19 2.34 30.35 30.66
C GLU A 19 3.29 31.13 29.76
N SER A 20 3.11 31.00 28.44
CA SER A 20 3.75 31.89 27.48
C SER A 20 2.69 32.56 26.61
N ASP A 21 2.67 33.88 26.76
CA ASP A 21 1.84 34.87 26.08
C ASP A 21 2.05 34.78 24.56
N SER A 22 0.99 34.39 23.84
CA SER A 22 1.00 34.12 22.41
C SER A 22 0.85 35.42 21.59
N ARG A 23 1.91 36.22 21.52
CA ARG A 23 2.04 37.25 20.48
C ARG A 23 2.72 36.69 19.24
N LEU A 24 1.90 36.09 18.38
CA LEU A 24 2.27 35.63 17.04
C LEU A 24 2.62 36.84 16.15
N HIS A 25 3.90 37.15 15.97
CA HIS A 25 4.35 37.99 14.85
C HIS A 25 4.71 37.10 13.67
N ARG A 26 3.73 36.91 12.79
CA ARG A 26 3.89 36.27 11.48
C ARG A 26 4.71 37.22 10.58
N ARG A 27 6.00 36.97 10.40
CA ARG A 27 6.76 37.48 9.25
C ARG A 27 7.00 36.36 8.26
N THR A 28 6.25 36.43 7.17
CA THR A 28 6.47 35.69 5.93
C THR A 28 7.83 36.11 5.36
N VAL A 29 8.72 35.15 5.11
CA VAL A 29 9.88 35.36 4.23
C VAL A 29 9.88 34.22 3.22
N GLU A 30 9.89 34.63 1.95
CA GLU A 30 9.78 33.83 0.75
C GLU A 30 10.79 32.68 0.70
N GLY A 31 10.34 31.54 0.18
CA GLY A 31 11.03 30.25 0.17
C GLY A 31 12.36 30.29 -0.58
N LYS A 32 13.43 30.44 0.19
CA LYS A 32 14.80 30.13 -0.22
C LYS A 32 15.06 28.65 0.08
N VAL A 33 15.49 27.90 -0.92
CA VAL A 33 15.91 26.49 -0.81
C VAL A 33 16.91 26.34 0.33
N ILE A 34 16.59 25.52 1.33
CA ILE A 34 17.50 25.21 2.44
C ILE A 34 18.38 24.05 2.00
N VAL A 35 19.59 24.36 1.54
CA VAL A 35 20.65 23.37 1.34
C VAL A 35 21.29 23.13 2.72
N ALA A 36 21.44 21.86 3.12
CA ALA A 36 22.16 21.50 4.33
C ALA A 36 23.63 21.96 4.21
N SER A 37 23.97 23.05 4.89
CA SER A 37 25.35 23.53 4.98
C SER A 37 26.07 22.77 6.11
N TYR A 38 27.04 21.92 5.77
CA TYR A 38 28.04 21.46 6.72
C TYR A 38 28.85 22.67 7.20
N ILE A 39 28.93 22.89 8.52
CA ILE A 39 29.72 23.96 9.11
C ILE A 39 31.21 23.68 8.83
N GLN A 40 31.78 24.45 7.91
CA GLN A 40 33.17 24.31 7.47
C GLN A 40 34.09 25.25 8.27
N SER A 41 34.05 25.15 9.60
CA SER A 41 35.09 25.71 10.48
C SER A 41 34.78 25.30 11.92
N LYS A 42 35.78 24.75 12.62
CA LYS A 42 35.70 24.34 14.03
C LYS A 42 35.42 25.58 14.90
N PRO A 43 34.21 25.76 15.46
CA PRO A 43 33.99 26.80 16.45
C PRO A 43 34.56 26.30 17.78
N ASP A 44 35.16 27.21 18.55
CA ASP A 44 35.48 26.94 19.96
C ASP A 44 34.22 26.42 20.66
N ALA A 45 34.41 25.37 21.46
CA ALA A 45 33.36 24.48 21.97
C ALA A 45 32.03 25.19 22.26
N PRO A 46 30.97 24.97 21.46
CA PRO A 46 29.71 25.65 21.66
C PRO A 46 29.09 25.22 22.99
N ASN A 47 28.75 26.19 23.84
CA ASN A 47 28.13 25.97 25.16
C ASN A 47 26.71 25.38 25.06
N VAL A 48 26.07 25.42 23.88
CA VAL A 48 24.76 24.84 23.62
C VAL A 48 24.74 24.25 22.21
N ILE A 49 24.50 22.94 22.11
CA ILE A 49 24.20 22.26 20.85
C ILE A 49 22.68 22.10 20.78
N ARG A 50 22.01 22.78 19.84
CA ARG A 50 20.60 22.53 19.52
C ARG A 50 20.54 21.53 18.37
N THR A 51 20.17 20.30 18.67
CA THR A 51 19.83 19.29 17.65
C THR A 51 18.33 19.34 17.38
N TRP A 52 17.96 19.43 16.12
CA TRP A 52 16.58 19.21 15.68
C TRP A 52 16.48 17.75 15.24
N VAL A 53 15.82 16.92 16.05
CA VAL A 53 15.47 15.55 15.66
C VAL A 53 14.02 15.59 15.20
N ARG A 54 13.79 15.33 13.91
CA ARG A 54 12.43 15.10 13.40
C ARG A 54 12.11 13.64 13.69
N GLU A 55 11.00 13.37 14.36
CA GLU A 55 10.49 12.00 14.48
C GLU A 55 10.29 11.45 13.05
N PRO A 56 10.75 10.22 12.75
CA PRO A 56 10.52 9.65 11.43
C PRO A 56 9.01 9.58 11.20
N LYS A 57 8.55 10.22 10.12
CA LYS A 57 7.14 10.12 9.71
C LYS A 57 6.85 8.65 9.46
N LEU A 58 5.80 8.13 10.09
CA LEU A 58 5.38 6.74 9.93
C LEU A 58 4.99 6.52 8.48
N VAL A 59 5.67 5.59 7.80
CA VAL A 59 5.38 5.22 6.41
C VAL A 59 4.32 4.13 6.40
N LYS A 60 3.11 4.44 5.92
CA LYS A 60 1.98 3.49 5.89
C LYS A 60 1.83 2.77 4.56
N SER A 61 2.39 3.31 3.49
CA SER A 61 2.28 2.77 2.14
C SER A 61 3.55 2.95 1.32
N CYS A 62 3.61 2.32 0.15
CA CYS A 62 4.68 2.56 -0.82
C CYS A 62 4.69 4.00 -1.34
N ASN A 63 3.53 4.66 -1.41
CA ASN A 63 3.44 6.06 -1.78
C ASN A 63 4.11 6.96 -0.72
N ASP A 64 3.90 6.69 0.58
CA ASP A 64 4.61 7.41 1.65
C ASP A 64 6.13 7.24 1.55
N ILE A 65 6.60 6.03 1.27
CA ILE A 65 8.03 5.75 1.08
C ILE A 65 8.59 6.57 -0.08
N LYS A 66 7.83 6.68 -1.18
CA LYS A 66 8.23 7.51 -2.32
C LYS A 66 8.29 8.99 -1.97
N LEU A 67 7.29 9.50 -1.24
CA LEU A 67 7.18 10.93 -0.92
C LEU A 67 8.21 11.38 0.11
N TYR A 68 8.40 10.60 1.18
CA TYR A 68 9.30 10.98 2.28
C TYR A 68 10.73 10.46 2.09
N GLY A 69 10.93 9.57 1.10
CA GLY A 69 12.21 9.10 0.63
C GLY A 69 12.97 8.23 1.64
N GLN A 70 13.87 7.40 1.10
CA GLN A 70 15.03 6.95 1.85
C GLN A 70 16.12 8.02 1.69
N MET A 71 16.79 8.41 2.77
CA MET A 71 18.02 9.21 2.67
C MET A 71 19.19 8.25 2.45
N ASN A 72 20.06 8.54 1.48
CA ASN A 72 21.33 7.82 1.41
C ASN A 72 22.25 8.22 2.59
N THR A 73 23.39 7.56 2.71
CA THR A 73 24.41 7.84 3.73
C THR A 73 25.00 9.26 3.66
N LYS A 74 24.67 10.03 2.62
CA LYS A 74 25.05 11.43 2.42
C LYS A 74 23.92 12.42 2.71
N GLY A 75 22.75 11.94 3.16
CA GLY A 75 21.59 12.79 3.45
C GLY A 75 20.85 13.27 2.20
N GLU A 76 21.09 12.66 1.04
CA GLU A 76 20.39 12.97 -0.21
C GLU A 76 19.16 12.07 -0.35
N ALA A 77 18.05 12.65 -0.79
CA ALA A 77 16.85 11.89 -1.11
C ALA A 77 17.14 10.94 -2.28
N THR A 78 17.02 9.63 -2.05
CA THR A 78 17.10 8.64 -3.12
C THR A 78 15.72 8.33 -3.65
N ILE A 79 15.59 8.26 -4.98
CA ILE A 79 14.41 7.71 -5.63
C ILE A 79 14.32 6.24 -5.23
N ALA A 80 13.22 5.88 -4.55
CA ALA A 80 12.96 4.49 -4.20
C ALA A 80 12.85 3.64 -5.48
N LYS A 81 13.44 2.45 -5.46
CA LYS A 81 13.37 1.45 -6.52
C LYS A 81 12.32 0.41 -6.21
N ASP A 82 11.89 -0.33 -7.22
CA ASP A 82 10.99 -1.48 -7.00
C ASP A 82 11.63 -2.44 -5.99
N GLY A 83 10.82 -2.99 -5.09
CA GLY A 83 11.32 -3.98 -4.15
C GLY A 83 10.57 -4.08 -2.83
N PHE A 84 11.27 -4.64 -1.86
CA PHE A 84 10.73 -5.00 -0.56
C PHE A 84 10.91 -3.86 0.44
N PHE A 85 9.82 -3.51 1.12
CA PHE A 85 9.82 -2.47 2.14
C PHE A 85 9.00 -2.90 3.36
N MET A 86 9.27 -2.25 4.49
CA MET A 86 8.49 -2.39 5.70
C MET A 86 7.62 -1.15 5.87
N ILE A 87 6.31 -1.34 6.01
CA ILE A 87 5.35 -0.27 6.29
C ILE A 87 4.73 -0.46 7.68
N ASN A 88 4.31 0.64 8.28
CA ASN A 88 3.64 0.68 9.57
C ASN A 88 2.17 1.09 9.41
N VAL A 89 1.35 0.11 9.08
CA VAL A 89 -0.08 0.29 8.76
C VAL A 89 -0.86 0.90 9.94
N TYR A 90 -0.57 0.48 11.17
CA TYR A 90 -1.38 0.84 12.36
C TYR A 90 -0.76 1.91 13.26
N GLY A 91 0.41 2.43 12.91
CA GLY A 91 1.14 3.40 13.73
C GLY A 91 1.60 2.88 15.09
N ASN A 92 1.84 1.57 15.20
CA ASN A 92 2.31 0.92 16.43
C ASN A 92 3.68 0.25 16.19
N VAL A 93 4.13 -0.68 17.03
CA VAL A 93 5.44 -1.33 16.86
C VAL A 93 5.47 -2.43 15.78
N THR A 94 4.33 -2.71 15.14
CA THR A 94 4.18 -3.77 14.15
C THR A 94 4.44 -3.25 12.74
N TYR A 95 5.35 -3.92 12.03
CA TYR A 95 5.65 -3.62 10.64
C TYR A 95 5.14 -4.74 9.73
N THR A 96 4.57 -4.36 8.59
CA THR A 96 4.12 -5.28 7.54
C THR A 96 5.10 -5.21 6.37
N PRO A 97 5.67 -6.34 5.92
CA PRO A 97 6.46 -6.36 4.69
C PRO A 97 5.54 -6.24 3.47
N VAL A 98 5.93 -5.39 2.52
CA VAL A 98 5.21 -5.19 1.25
C VAL A 98 6.17 -5.16 0.08
N TYR A 99 5.65 -5.49 -1.10
CA TYR A 99 6.32 -5.20 -2.35
C TYR A 99 5.82 -3.86 -2.89
N CYS A 100 6.75 -2.98 -3.19
CA CYS A 100 6.48 -1.68 -3.78
C CYS A 100 6.93 -1.65 -5.23
N ASP A 101 6.05 -1.18 -6.10
CA ASP A 101 6.41 -0.75 -7.44
C ASP A 101 6.52 0.79 -7.43
N MET A 102 7.75 1.26 -7.60
CA MET A 102 8.20 2.64 -7.55
C MET A 102 8.56 3.20 -8.94
N GLU A 103 8.62 2.36 -9.97
CA GLU A 103 9.21 2.69 -11.27
C GLU A 103 8.27 2.50 -12.48
N SER A 104 7.15 1.77 -12.34
CA SER A 104 6.23 1.49 -13.46
C SER A 104 5.65 2.72 -14.15
N ASP A 105 5.49 3.83 -13.41
CA ASP A 105 4.99 5.08 -13.95
C ASP A 105 5.51 6.30 -13.16
N PRO A 106 5.43 7.53 -13.70
CA PRO A 106 5.93 8.73 -13.02
C PRO A 106 5.31 8.96 -11.62
N LYS A 107 4.07 8.51 -11.41
CA LYS A 107 3.30 8.54 -10.16
C LYS A 107 3.31 7.19 -9.42
N ALA A 108 4.23 6.27 -9.73
CA ALA A 108 4.42 5.00 -9.01
C ALA A 108 4.61 5.21 -7.49
N GLY A 109 4.76 4.16 -6.70
CA GLY A 109 4.40 4.16 -5.28
C GLY A 109 3.25 3.20 -5.00
N TRP A 110 3.11 2.18 -5.84
CA TRP A 110 2.09 1.16 -5.77
C TRP A 110 2.42 0.17 -4.66
N THR A 111 1.45 -0.07 -3.78
CA THR A 111 1.52 -1.11 -2.77
C THR A 111 0.84 -2.35 -3.31
N LEU A 112 1.57 -3.47 -3.38
CA LEU A 112 1.00 -4.77 -3.76
C LEU A 112 0.02 -5.23 -2.69
N LEU A 113 -1.21 -5.52 -3.08
CA LEU A 113 -2.24 -6.05 -2.18
C LEU A 113 -2.43 -7.54 -2.34
N VAL A 114 -2.50 -8.03 -3.58
CA VAL A 114 -2.74 -9.45 -3.89
C VAL A 114 -1.87 -9.87 -5.07
N THR A 115 -1.29 -11.06 -4.98
CA THR A 115 -0.77 -11.83 -6.11
C THR A 115 -1.53 -13.14 -6.15
N SER A 116 -2.26 -13.39 -7.24
CA SER A 116 -2.88 -14.69 -7.52
C SER A 116 -2.08 -15.40 -8.60
N ARG A 117 -1.54 -16.56 -8.26
CA ARG A 117 -0.73 -17.41 -9.14
C ARG A 117 -1.37 -18.78 -9.33
N SER A 118 -2.21 -19.18 -8.40
CA SER A 118 -2.98 -20.41 -8.46
C SER A 118 -4.38 -20.19 -7.87
N MET A 119 -5.30 -21.11 -8.14
CA MET A 119 -6.55 -21.21 -7.38
C MET A 119 -6.42 -22.06 -6.11
N ALA A 120 -5.21 -22.61 -5.87
CA ALA A 120 -4.98 -23.58 -4.81
C ALA A 120 -4.82 -22.93 -3.45
N GLY A 121 -5.50 -23.49 -2.46
CA GLY A 121 -5.46 -23.05 -1.07
C GLY A 121 -6.18 -21.74 -0.78
N TRP A 122 -6.74 -21.06 -1.78
CA TRP A 122 -7.50 -19.82 -1.59
C TRP A 122 -8.91 -20.09 -1.08
N ASN A 123 -9.34 -19.28 -0.12
CA ASN A 123 -10.71 -19.23 0.37
C ASN A 123 -11.02 -17.83 0.91
N LYS A 124 -12.28 -17.60 1.28
CA LYS A 124 -12.71 -16.31 1.82
C LYS A 124 -12.11 -15.96 3.19
N ASP A 125 -11.66 -16.95 3.95
CA ASP A 125 -11.06 -16.71 5.27
C ASP A 125 -9.61 -16.22 5.14
N ASN A 126 -8.91 -16.62 4.07
CA ASN A 126 -7.50 -16.26 3.86
C ASN A 126 -7.28 -15.17 2.80
N ILE A 127 -8.28 -14.79 2.00
CA ILE A 127 -8.11 -13.69 1.02
C ILE A 127 -7.69 -12.38 1.67
N LEU A 128 -8.06 -12.14 2.93
CA LEU A 128 -7.66 -10.95 3.67
C LEU A 128 -6.18 -10.98 4.12
N SER A 129 -5.64 -12.19 4.30
CA SER A 129 -4.35 -12.47 4.93
C SER A 129 -3.79 -13.80 4.44
N HIS A 130 -2.94 -13.77 3.41
CA HIS A 130 -2.35 -14.98 2.83
C HIS A 130 -0.86 -14.75 2.56
N ASN A 131 0.00 -15.57 3.16
CA ASN A 131 1.47 -15.42 3.03
C ASN A 131 1.97 -13.98 3.31
N GLU A 132 1.31 -13.24 4.22
CA GLU A 132 1.57 -11.81 4.47
C GLU A 132 3.04 -11.48 4.74
N GLY A 133 3.78 -12.40 5.34
CA GLY A 133 5.20 -12.23 5.68
C GLY A 133 6.16 -12.33 4.48
N THR A 134 5.67 -12.76 3.31
CA THR A 134 6.49 -13.02 2.12
C THR A 134 5.85 -12.36 0.89
N PRO A 135 5.81 -11.02 0.81
CA PRO A 135 5.30 -10.33 -0.36
C PRO A 135 6.05 -10.76 -1.62
N THR A 136 5.36 -11.05 -2.70
CA THR A 136 6.00 -11.58 -3.91
C THR A 136 5.10 -11.43 -5.11
N LEU A 137 5.72 -11.26 -6.28
CA LEU A 137 5.03 -11.27 -7.57
C LEU A 137 4.87 -12.67 -8.15
N ASN A 138 5.51 -13.68 -7.55
CA ASN A 138 5.71 -15.00 -8.16
C ASN A 138 5.00 -16.16 -7.44
N ALA A 139 4.42 -15.91 -6.26
CA ALA A 139 3.61 -16.87 -5.52
C ALA A 139 2.39 -16.19 -4.91
N ASP A 140 1.43 -16.99 -4.46
CA ASP A 140 0.20 -16.49 -3.85
C ASP A 140 0.51 -15.63 -2.62
N TYR A 141 -0.08 -14.43 -2.57
CA TYR A 141 0.14 -13.44 -1.53
C TYR A 141 -1.10 -12.56 -1.38
N SER A 142 -1.46 -12.18 -0.16
CA SER A 142 -2.45 -11.17 0.11
C SER A 142 -2.22 -10.46 1.44
N ILE A 143 -2.30 -9.13 1.40
CA ILE A 143 -2.53 -8.24 2.55
C ILE A 143 -3.81 -7.41 2.36
N LEU A 144 -4.77 -7.90 1.56
CA LEU A 144 -5.97 -7.17 1.18
C LEU A 144 -6.72 -6.61 2.41
N GLY A 145 -6.72 -7.35 3.53
CA GLY A 145 -7.34 -6.92 4.79
C GLY A 145 -6.75 -5.64 5.39
N LYS A 146 -5.57 -5.20 4.95
CA LYS A 146 -4.91 -3.97 5.40
C LYS A 146 -5.17 -2.78 4.47
N ALA A 147 -5.68 -3.00 3.26
CA ALA A 147 -5.78 -1.98 2.20
C ALA A 147 -6.59 -0.76 2.63
N ASP A 148 -7.73 -0.97 3.31
CA ASP A 148 -8.56 0.14 3.79
C ASP A 148 -7.86 1.00 4.84
N GLN A 149 -7.00 0.39 5.66
CA GLN A 149 -6.20 1.14 6.62
C GLN A 149 -4.99 1.81 5.97
N ILE A 150 -4.38 1.17 4.96
CA ILE A 150 -3.25 1.75 4.22
C ILE A 150 -3.66 3.11 3.62
N LYS A 151 -4.81 3.18 2.96
CA LYS A 151 -5.32 4.44 2.38
C LYS A 151 -5.86 5.44 3.41
N MET A 152 -6.00 5.08 4.68
CA MET A 152 -6.64 5.95 5.67
C MET A 152 -5.78 7.18 5.96
N GLY A 153 -6.39 8.36 5.86
CA GLY A 153 -5.72 9.64 6.07
C GLY A 153 -5.13 10.24 4.79
N THR A 154 -5.37 9.63 3.63
CA THR A 154 -5.14 10.33 2.35
C THR A 154 -5.95 11.62 2.29
N SER A 155 -5.35 12.66 1.72
CA SER A 155 -5.99 13.96 1.51
C SER A 155 -6.85 14.04 0.24
N ALA A 156 -6.77 13.05 -0.64
CA ALA A 156 -7.64 12.99 -1.82
C ALA A 156 -8.99 12.31 -1.55
N ASN A 157 -9.99 12.70 -2.35
CA ASN A 157 -11.32 12.08 -2.34
C ASN A 157 -11.39 10.76 -3.12
N VAL A 158 -10.29 10.36 -3.75
CA VAL A 158 -10.18 9.14 -4.55
C VAL A 158 -8.86 8.43 -4.25
N VAL A 159 -8.87 7.12 -4.44
CA VAL A 159 -7.69 6.26 -4.46
C VAL A 159 -7.59 5.58 -5.82
N GLN A 160 -6.40 5.14 -6.17
CA GLN A 160 -6.21 4.37 -7.39
C GLN A 160 -5.92 2.91 -7.08
N TYR A 161 -6.47 2.05 -7.92
CA TYR A 161 -6.15 0.63 -7.92
C TYR A 161 -5.74 0.19 -9.32
N ARG A 162 -4.86 -0.80 -9.36
CA ARG A 162 -4.31 -1.34 -10.61
C ARG A 162 -4.49 -2.85 -10.64
N LEU A 163 -4.98 -3.34 -11.76
CA LEU A 163 -5.07 -4.78 -12.06
C LEU A 163 -4.24 -5.06 -13.29
N GLU A 164 -3.43 -6.11 -13.21
CA GLU A 164 -2.56 -6.57 -14.30
C GLU A 164 -2.61 -8.09 -14.34
N ALA A 165 -2.59 -8.66 -15.54
CA ALA A 165 -2.67 -10.10 -15.71
C ALA A 165 -1.66 -10.61 -16.75
N GLY A 166 -1.02 -11.74 -16.42
CA GLY A 166 -0.03 -12.44 -17.24
C GLY A 166 1.34 -11.77 -17.24
N SER A 167 1.40 -10.46 -17.46
CA SER A 167 2.63 -9.66 -17.42
C SER A 167 2.35 -8.23 -16.93
N PRO A 168 3.35 -7.53 -16.36
CA PRO A 168 3.21 -6.13 -15.97
C PRO A 168 2.70 -5.26 -17.13
N GLY A 169 1.76 -4.36 -16.86
CA GLY A 169 1.14 -3.44 -17.81
C GLY A 169 0.22 -4.09 -18.85
N HIS A 170 -0.26 -5.31 -18.63
CA HIS A 170 -1.11 -6.04 -19.58
C HIS A 170 -2.44 -6.48 -18.98
N TRP A 171 -3.43 -6.59 -19.87
CA TRP A 171 -4.74 -7.20 -19.63
C TRP A 171 -5.41 -6.75 -18.33
N GLY A 172 -5.61 -5.44 -18.22
CA GLY A 172 -6.12 -4.83 -17.00
C GLY A 172 -6.14 -3.33 -17.15
N GLY A 173 -5.82 -2.61 -16.08
CA GLY A 173 -5.84 -1.16 -16.12
C GLY A 173 -5.54 -0.52 -14.77
N VAL A 174 -5.69 0.79 -14.75
CA VAL A 174 -5.71 1.61 -13.54
C VAL A 174 -7.05 2.31 -13.48
N TRP A 175 -7.66 2.29 -12.30
CA TRP A 175 -8.92 2.93 -12.03
C TRP A 175 -8.80 3.87 -10.83
N GLU A 176 -9.61 4.91 -10.83
CA GLU A 176 -9.92 5.73 -9.66
C GLU A 176 -11.23 5.25 -9.03
N ALA A 177 -11.22 5.09 -7.71
CA ALA A 177 -12.38 4.79 -6.89
C ALA A 177 -12.54 5.85 -5.79
N PRO A 178 -13.77 6.20 -5.39
CA PRO A 178 -14.04 7.00 -4.20
C PRO A 178 -13.27 6.50 -2.97
N VAL A 179 -12.72 7.41 -2.17
CA VAL A 179 -11.89 7.06 -1.01
C VAL A 179 -12.67 6.31 0.08
N ASP A 180 -13.99 6.42 0.12
CA ASP A 180 -14.88 5.73 1.04
C ASP A 180 -15.21 4.29 0.62
N TYR A 181 -14.92 3.89 -0.63
CA TYR A 181 -15.09 2.52 -1.10
C TYR A 181 -14.12 1.56 -0.42
N SER A 182 -14.59 0.41 0.03
CA SER A 182 -13.76 -0.58 0.73
C SER A 182 -13.11 -1.57 -0.24
N PHE A 183 -11.86 -1.94 0.04
CA PHE A 183 -11.14 -3.00 -0.67
C PHE A 183 -11.56 -4.41 -0.23
N THR A 184 -12.28 -4.52 0.89
CA THR A 184 -12.79 -5.78 1.45
C THR A 184 -14.30 -5.86 1.39
N HIS A 185 -14.93 -5.02 0.55
CA HIS A 185 -16.37 -5.02 0.38
C HIS A 185 -16.86 -6.37 -0.13
N ASN A 186 -18.02 -6.81 0.36
CA ASN A 186 -18.61 -8.12 0.06
C ASN A 186 -19.86 -8.03 -0.84
N MET A 187 -20.10 -6.86 -1.42
CA MET A 187 -21.14 -6.63 -2.42
C MET A 187 -20.52 -6.04 -3.69
N ASN A 188 -21.21 -6.19 -4.82
CA ASN A 188 -20.74 -5.81 -6.14
C ASN A 188 -21.18 -4.39 -6.58
N ASP A 189 -21.59 -3.55 -5.63
CA ASP A 189 -22.26 -2.26 -5.84
C ASP A 189 -21.30 -1.04 -5.90
N GLN A 190 -20.03 -1.23 -5.53
CA GLN A 190 -18.95 -0.25 -5.69
C GLN A 190 -18.55 -0.03 -7.16
N THR A 191 -19.47 0.55 -7.93
CA THR A 191 -19.45 0.63 -9.41
C THR A 191 -19.03 1.99 -9.95
N ASN A 192 -19.01 3.04 -9.12
CA ASN A 192 -18.60 4.39 -9.55
C ASN A 192 -17.07 4.51 -9.64
N VAL A 193 -16.48 3.76 -10.57
CA VAL A 193 -15.03 3.74 -10.84
C VAL A 193 -14.73 4.35 -12.21
N THR A 194 -13.63 5.08 -12.30
CA THR A 194 -13.19 5.72 -13.54
C THR A 194 -11.91 5.06 -14.05
N LEU A 195 -11.93 4.55 -15.28
CA LEU A 195 -10.74 4.00 -15.93
C LEU A 195 -9.81 5.14 -16.34
N VAL A 196 -8.61 5.19 -15.77
CA VAL A 196 -7.61 6.23 -16.07
C VAL A 196 -6.48 5.73 -16.97
N ALA A 197 -6.25 4.42 -17.00
CA ALA A 197 -5.33 3.78 -17.96
C ALA A 197 -5.85 2.38 -18.30
N LYS A 198 -5.88 2.05 -19.60
CA LYS A 198 -6.29 0.74 -20.11
C LYS A 198 -5.06 -0.06 -20.53
N PHE A 199 -4.96 -1.30 -20.08
CA PHE A 199 -3.88 -2.23 -20.44
C PHE A 199 -4.42 -3.35 -21.31
N GLY A 200 -4.05 -3.35 -22.60
CA GLY A 200 -4.58 -4.28 -23.59
C GLY A 200 -5.91 -3.83 -24.20
N ASP A 201 -6.47 -4.69 -25.07
CA ASP A 201 -7.71 -4.41 -25.79
C ASP A 201 -8.83 -5.32 -25.28
N TRP A 202 -9.55 -4.83 -24.28
CA TRP A 202 -10.67 -5.53 -23.64
C TRP A 202 -11.82 -4.55 -23.39
N ASP A 203 -13.06 -5.02 -23.39
CA ASP A 203 -14.21 -4.19 -22.98
C ASP A 203 -14.78 -4.70 -21.66
N TYR A 204 -15.50 -3.84 -20.93
CA TYR A 204 -16.23 -4.30 -19.76
C TYR A 204 -17.29 -5.32 -20.17
N GLY A 205 -17.50 -6.36 -19.36
CA GLY A 205 -18.56 -7.32 -19.62
C GLY A 205 -18.54 -8.53 -18.71
N PRO A 206 -19.58 -9.39 -18.80
CA PRO A 206 -19.71 -10.57 -17.96
C PRO A 206 -18.58 -11.59 -18.19
N ARG A 207 -17.97 -11.59 -19.38
CA ARG A 207 -16.86 -12.49 -19.75
C ARG A 207 -15.51 -11.79 -19.78
N SER A 208 -15.40 -10.70 -19.04
CA SER A 208 -14.25 -9.79 -19.00
C SER A 208 -14.19 -9.13 -17.62
N ILE A 209 -13.44 -8.04 -17.51
CA ILE A 209 -13.39 -7.18 -16.33
C ILE A 209 -14.74 -6.49 -16.14
N GLY A 210 -15.24 -6.40 -14.90
CA GLY A 210 -16.42 -5.58 -14.58
C GLY A 210 -16.04 -4.15 -14.25
N GLN A 211 -16.93 -3.19 -14.56
CA GLN A 211 -16.74 -1.78 -14.19
C GLN A 211 -17.07 -1.54 -12.71
N ARG A 212 -16.23 -2.07 -11.82
CA ARG A 212 -16.37 -1.96 -10.37
C ARG A 212 -15.06 -2.22 -9.66
N MET A 213 -14.99 -1.84 -8.39
CA MET A 213 -13.96 -2.34 -7.49
C MET A 213 -14.08 -3.88 -7.37
N PRO A 214 -12.95 -4.59 -7.25
CA PRO A 214 -12.95 -5.96 -6.76
C PRO A 214 -13.71 -6.10 -5.44
N TRP A 215 -14.50 -7.17 -5.32
CA TRP A 215 -15.30 -7.48 -4.14
C TRP A 215 -15.17 -8.96 -3.76
N ILE A 216 -15.33 -9.23 -2.47
CA ILE A 216 -15.21 -10.57 -1.90
C ILE A 216 -16.53 -11.32 -2.06
N VAL A 217 -16.47 -12.50 -2.67
CA VAL A 217 -17.64 -13.37 -2.83
C VAL A 217 -17.78 -14.21 -1.56
N GLU A 218 -18.85 -13.95 -0.79
CA GLU A 218 -19.10 -14.64 0.48
C GLU A 218 -19.74 -16.02 0.33
N ASP A 219 -20.37 -16.29 -0.81
CA ASP A 219 -21.03 -17.57 -1.09
C ASP A 219 -19.99 -18.69 -1.19
N PRO A 220 -19.94 -19.63 -0.22
CA PRO A 220 -18.92 -20.67 -0.17
C PRO A 220 -19.15 -21.75 -1.24
N THR A 221 -20.24 -21.70 -2.00
CA THR A 221 -20.49 -22.61 -3.13
C THR A 221 -19.91 -22.08 -4.43
N LEU A 222 -19.55 -20.80 -4.47
CA LEU A 222 -18.95 -20.18 -5.64
C LEU A 222 -17.43 -20.29 -5.58
N PRO A 223 -16.77 -20.61 -6.71
CA PRO A 223 -15.33 -20.74 -6.76
C PRO A 223 -14.61 -19.39 -6.87
N ALA A 224 -15.28 -18.32 -7.29
CA ALA A 224 -14.69 -16.98 -7.21
C ALA A 224 -14.59 -16.56 -5.74
N VAL A 225 -13.43 -16.03 -5.32
CA VAL A 225 -13.19 -15.51 -3.96
C VAL A 225 -13.09 -13.99 -3.98
N LEU A 226 -12.33 -13.45 -4.94
CA LEU A 226 -12.21 -12.02 -5.20
C LEU A 226 -12.43 -11.78 -6.69
N THR A 227 -13.40 -10.93 -7.05
CA THR A 227 -13.79 -10.76 -8.45
C THR A 227 -14.24 -9.34 -8.76
N THR A 228 -14.18 -8.99 -10.04
CA THR A 228 -14.86 -7.81 -10.59
C THR A 228 -16.18 -8.19 -11.28
N ALA A 229 -16.53 -9.47 -11.38
CA ALA A 229 -17.76 -9.94 -12.01
C ALA A 229 -19.01 -9.40 -11.30
N GLU A 230 -20.09 -9.20 -12.04
CA GLU A 230 -21.40 -8.88 -11.45
C GLU A 230 -22.06 -10.13 -10.90
N ARG A 231 -21.93 -11.22 -11.67
CA ARG A 231 -22.62 -12.49 -11.47
C ARG A 231 -21.63 -13.64 -11.58
N PRO A 232 -20.77 -13.84 -10.56
CA PRO A 232 -19.78 -14.92 -10.55
C PRO A 232 -20.42 -16.32 -10.52
N ASP A 233 -21.72 -16.42 -10.27
CA ASP A 233 -22.54 -17.63 -10.40
C ASP A 233 -22.85 -18.01 -11.86
N GLN A 234 -22.75 -17.06 -12.80
CA GLN A 234 -23.09 -17.25 -14.21
C GLN A 234 -21.89 -17.24 -15.13
N ASP A 235 -21.04 -16.22 -14.99
CA ASP A 235 -19.83 -16.06 -15.76
C ASP A 235 -18.66 -15.87 -14.80
N TRP A 236 -17.64 -16.69 -15.00
CA TRP A 236 -16.55 -16.81 -14.03
C TRP A 236 -15.41 -15.84 -14.28
N TYR A 237 -15.40 -15.17 -15.42
CA TYR A 237 -14.37 -14.21 -15.83
C TYR A 237 -14.37 -12.96 -14.95
N GLY A 238 -13.31 -12.17 -15.03
CA GLY A 238 -13.07 -11.04 -14.14
C GLY A 238 -12.70 -11.46 -12.72
N THR A 239 -12.40 -12.75 -12.49
CA THR A 239 -11.99 -13.29 -11.20
C THR A 239 -10.50 -13.07 -11.00
N ILE A 240 -10.14 -12.46 -9.87
CA ILE A 240 -8.76 -12.16 -9.47
C ILE A 240 -8.21 -13.31 -8.64
N VAL A 241 -9.01 -13.83 -7.70
CA VAL A 241 -8.69 -15.00 -6.89
C VAL A 241 -9.84 -15.98 -6.98
N GLY A 242 -9.55 -17.22 -7.40
CA GLY A 242 -10.48 -18.34 -7.35
C GLY A 242 -10.03 -19.40 -6.33
N SER A 243 -10.94 -20.26 -5.90
CA SER A 243 -10.71 -21.33 -4.93
C SER A 243 -10.64 -22.72 -5.57
N ASP A 244 -10.16 -23.68 -4.78
CA ASP A 244 -10.05 -25.11 -5.12
C ASP A 244 -11.38 -25.81 -5.37
N LEU A 245 -12.51 -25.18 -5.04
CA LEU A 245 -13.83 -25.72 -5.40
C LEU A 245 -13.93 -25.99 -6.90
N GLY A 246 -13.12 -25.27 -7.68
CA GLY A 246 -12.85 -25.61 -9.05
C GLY A 246 -14.06 -25.24 -9.91
N LEU A 247 -13.87 -24.25 -10.74
CA LEU A 247 -14.75 -24.09 -11.88
C LEU A 247 -14.63 -25.33 -12.75
N PRO A 248 -15.70 -26.00 -13.17
CA PRO A 248 -15.60 -27.25 -13.93
C PRO A 248 -14.69 -27.16 -15.17
N ALA A 249 -14.54 -25.96 -15.76
CA ALA A 249 -13.65 -25.68 -16.89
C ALA A 249 -12.22 -25.20 -16.52
N PHE A 250 -11.98 -24.82 -15.27
CA PHE A 250 -10.70 -24.25 -14.78
C PHE A 250 -10.14 -25.02 -13.57
N GLN A 251 -10.57 -26.27 -13.37
CA GLN A 251 -10.00 -27.13 -12.32
C GLN A 251 -8.50 -27.33 -12.55
N GLY A 252 -7.70 -27.02 -11.53
CA GLY A 252 -6.24 -27.11 -11.60
C GLY A 252 -5.59 -26.03 -12.47
N THR A 253 -6.33 -24.98 -12.86
CA THR A 253 -5.78 -23.82 -13.58
C THR A 253 -5.80 -22.56 -12.72
N ASN A 254 -5.43 -21.44 -13.33
CA ASN A 254 -5.45 -20.13 -12.68
C ASN A 254 -6.83 -19.48 -12.79
N ALA A 255 -7.02 -18.39 -12.04
CA ALA A 255 -8.28 -17.66 -12.02
C ALA A 255 -8.69 -17.19 -13.43
N PRO A 256 -9.95 -17.43 -13.85
CA PRO A 256 -10.45 -16.97 -15.14
C PRO A 256 -10.56 -15.44 -15.20
N TRP A 257 -9.93 -14.84 -16.21
CA TRP A 257 -9.78 -13.40 -16.29
C TRP A 257 -10.54 -12.75 -17.46
N ILE A 258 -10.11 -12.93 -18.71
CA ILE A 258 -10.80 -12.35 -19.88
C ILE A 258 -10.94 -13.40 -20.98
N GLN A 259 -12.18 -13.69 -21.38
CA GLN A 259 -12.49 -14.70 -22.39
C GLN A 259 -11.85 -14.36 -23.75
N ASN A 260 -11.37 -15.39 -24.48
CA ASN A 260 -10.76 -15.32 -25.81
C ASN A 260 -9.53 -14.41 -25.94
N LEU A 261 -9.01 -13.87 -24.83
CA LEU A 261 -7.84 -12.99 -24.80
C LEU A 261 -6.79 -13.52 -23.83
N THR A 262 -7.09 -13.46 -22.54
CA THR A 262 -6.21 -13.99 -21.49
C THR A 262 -7.06 -14.74 -20.46
N GLU A 263 -7.48 -15.95 -20.85
CA GLU A 263 -8.50 -16.66 -20.08
C GLU A 263 -7.98 -17.09 -18.72
N ALA A 264 -6.80 -17.70 -18.65
CA ALA A 264 -6.19 -18.17 -17.41
C ALA A 264 -4.74 -17.65 -17.32
N PRO A 265 -4.54 -16.35 -17.03
CA PRO A 265 -3.20 -15.76 -16.96
C PRO A 265 -2.34 -16.45 -15.90
N GLY A 266 -1.03 -16.52 -16.16
CA GLY A 266 -0.07 -17.12 -15.23
C GLY A 266 0.00 -16.43 -13.86
N ALA A 267 -0.44 -15.17 -13.77
CA ALA A 267 -0.54 -14.39 -12.55
C ALA A 267 -1.56 -13.26 -12.74
N ILE A 268 -2.21 -12.84 -11.65
CA ILE A 268 -2.97 -11.59 -11.59
C ILE A 268 -2.47 -10.81 -10.37
N TRP A 269 -2.17 -9.53 -10.55
CA TRP A 269 -1.72 -8.65 -9.47
C TRP A 269 -2.76 -7.56 -9.21
N TYR A 270 -3.02 -7.33 -7.94
CA TYR A 270 -3.88 -6.24 -7.47
C TYR A 270 -3.06 -5.28 -6.62
N TRP A 271 -3.04 -4.02 -7.02
CA TRP A 271 -2.27 -2.96 -6.38
C TRP A 271 -3.17 -1.81 -5.97
N MET A 272 -2.70 -1.02 -5.01
CA MET A 272 -3.29 0.26 -4.68
C MET A 272 -2.25 1.37 -4.57
N ARG A 273 -2.70 2.61 -4.76
CA ARG A 273 -1.96 3.81 -4.35
C ARG A 273 -2.92 4.90 -3.91
N GLU A 274 -2.52 5.65 -2.90
CA GLU A 274 -3.15 6.90 -2.51
C GLU A 274 -2.77 8.01 -3.50
N LEU A 275 -3.66 8.99 -3.66
CA LEU A 275 -3.34 10.22 -4.38
C LEU A 275 -3.14 11.34 -3.37
N GLY A 276 -1.92 11.86 -3.25
CA GLY A 276 -1.58 12.91 -2.27
C GLY A 276 -0.85 12.40 -1.04
N GLU A 277 -0.62 13.29 -0.07
CA GLU A 277 0.04 12.96 1.19
C GLU A 277 -0.95 12.34 2.17
N CYS A 278 -0.53 11.29 2.88
CA CYS A 278 -1.17 10.81 4.09
C CYS A 278 -0.84 11.76 5.25
N THR A 279 -1.88 12.32 5.87
CA THR A 279 -1.76 13.22 7.04
C THR A 279 -1.96 12.49 8.35
#